data_AF-A0A952X7V0-F1
#
_entry.id   AF-A0A952X7V0-F1
#
_cell.length_a   1.000
_cell.length_b   1.000
_cell.length_c   1.000
_cell.angle_alpha   90.00
_cell.angle_beta   90.00
_cell.angle_gamma   90.00
#
_symmetry.space_group_name_H-M   'P 1'
#
loop_
_entity.id
_entity.type
_entity.pdbx_description
1 polymer ?
#
loop_
_entity_poly.entity_id
_entity_poly.type
_entity_poly.pdbx_seq_one_letter_code
_entity_poly.pdbx_strand_id
1 'polypeptide(L)'
;MKEINLRHLNWMIEDILKYESGKIHFSELVNSLDVLISSGEFVADLENKLLSMWGVLEESYAFMLYEERDNLDSEDLRATSKALENMKKLILVTLTDNETPKN
;
A
#
# COMPACT_ATOMS: atom_id res chain seq x y z
N MET A 1 -12.26 -11.67 -17.47
CA MET A 1 -12.29 -11.33 -16.04
C MET A 1 -10.82 -11.17 -15.65
N LYS A 2 -10.41 -10.02 -15.09
CA LYS A 2 -9.00 -9.87 -14.65
C LYS A 2 -8.76 -10.87 -13.53
N GLU A 3 -7.68 -11.65 -13.62
CA GLU A 3 -7.22 -12.50 -12.53
C GLU A 3 -6.36 -11.66 -11.58
N ILE A 4 -6.36 -12.01 -10.29
CA ILE A 4 -5.58 -11.27 -9.31
C ILE A 4 -4.12 -11.72 -9.41
N ASN A 5 -3.22 -10.77 -9.66
CA ASN A 5 -1.79 -11.02 -9.63
C ASN A 5 -1.27 -11.05 -8.18
N LEU A 6 -1.27 -12.23 -7.57
CA LEU A 6 -0.83 -12.45 -6.19
C LEU A 6 0.65 -12.09 -5.96
N ARG A 7 1.48 -12.08 -7.01
CA ARG A 7 2.89 -11.67 -6.90
C ARG A 7 3.01 -10.18 -6.61
N HIS A 8 2.17 -9.34 -7.23
CA HIS A 8 2.17 -7.90 -6.93
C HIS A 8 1.75 -7.64 -5.48
N LEU A 9 0.75 -8.37 -4.98
CA LEU A 9 0.34 -8.30 -3.58
C LEU A 9 1.47 -8.65 -2.62
N ASN A 10 2.26 -9.69 -2.92
CA ASN A 10 3.43 -10.04 -2.12
C ASN A 10 4.49 -8.92 -2.12
N TRP A 11 4.79 -8.33 -3.28
CA TRP A 11 5.73 -7.20 -3.36
C TRP A 11 5.27 -5.98 -2.58
N MET A 12 3.96 -5.67 -2.60
CA MET A 12 3.41 -4.58 -1.79
C MET A 12 3.65 -4.83 -0.29
N ILE A 13 3.43 -6.06 0.20
CA ILE A 13 3.73 -6.41 1.60
C ILE A 13 5.21 -6.26 1.90
N GLU A 14 6.09 -6.75 1.04
CA GLU A 14 7.53 -6.63 1.23
C GLU A 14 7.97 -5.17 1.37
N ASP A 15 7.44 -4.27 0.54
CA ASP A 15 7.80 -2.86 0.60
C ASP A 15 7.23 -2.17 1.85
N ILE A 16 6.01 -2.50 2.26
CA ILE A 16 5.47 -2.01 3.54
C ILE A 16 6.35 -2.48 4.72
N LEU A 17 6.78 -3.74 4.73
CA LEU A 17 7.67 -4.26 5.78
C LEU A 17 9.07 -3.62 5.73
N LYS A 18 9.60 -3.32 4.54
CA LYS A 18 10.85 -2.56 4.40
C LYS A 18 10.71 -1.17 4.98
N TYR A 19 9.60 -0.48 4.73
CA TYR A 19 9.34 0.84 5.30
C TYR A 19 9.21 0.78 6.83
N GLU A 20 8.41 -0.14 7.37
CA GLU A 20 8.22 -0.32 8.81
C GLU A 20 9.54 -0.65 9.54
N SER A 21 10.48 -1.31 8.86
CA SER A 21 11.82 -1.59 9.39
C SER A 21 12.85 -0.49 9.12
N GLY A 22 12.45 0.62 8.50
CA GLY A 22 13.32 1.75 8.18
C GLY A 22 14.32 1.49 7.04
N LYS A 23 14.10 0.45 6.23
CA LYS A 23 14.98 0.09 5.10
C LYS A 23 14.75 0.94 3.86
N ILE A 24 13.56 1.52 3.72
CA ILE A 24 13.20 2.45 2.64
C ILE A 24 12.52 3.67 3.23
N HIS A 25 12.65 4.80 2.55
CA HIS A 25 12.00 6.05 2.94
C HIS A 25 10.51 6.05 2.54
N PHE A 26 9.74 6.97 3.13
CA PHE A 26 8.30 7.09 2.84
C PHE A 26 8.01 7.38 1.36
N SER A 27 8.81 8.24 0.73
CA SER A 27 8.71 8.54 -0.71
C SER A 27 8.92 7.30 -1.59
N GLU A 28 9.90 6.47 -1.25
CA GLU A 28 10.16 5.20 -1.95
C GLU A 28 8.98 4.24 -1.82
N LEU A 29 8.37 4.14 -0.64
CA LEU A 29 7.17 3.35 -0.42
C LEU A 29 6.00 3.84 -1.28
N VAL A 30 5.68 5.14 -1.23
CA VAL A 30 4.55 5.72 -1.97
C VAL A 30 4.70 5.46 -3.48
N ASN A 31 5.89 5.68 -4.02
CA ASN A 31 6.19 5.43 -5.42
C ASN A 31 6.11 3.95 -5.79
N SER A 32 6.65 3.05 -4.96
CA SER A 32 6.58 1.61 -5.24
C SER A 32 5.14 1.10 -5.23
N LEU A 33 4.35 1.53 -4.25
CA LEU A 33 2.94 1.16 -4.15
C LEU A 33 2.12 1.69 -5.34
N ASP A 34 2.37 2.92 -5.81
CA ASP A 34 1.73 3.45 -7.02
C ASP A 34 2.02 2.55 -8.23
N VAL A 35 3.30 2.24 -8.47
CA VAL A 35 3.70 1.37 -9.59
C VAL A 35 3.03 0.00 -9.49
N LEU A 36 2.99 -0.61 -8.30
CA LEU A 36 2.41 -1.94 -8.09
C LEU A 36 0.88 -1.95 -8.25
N ILE A 37 0.21 -0.89 -7.79
CA ILE A 37 -1.24 -0.72 -7.92
C ILE A 37 -1.60 -0.47 -9.39
N SER A 38 -0.93 0.48 -10.03
CA SER A 38 -1.18 0.91 -11.40
C SER A 38 -0.81 -0.13 -12.46
N SER A 39 0.21 -0.96 -12.20
CA SER A 39 0.61 -2.05 -13.10
C SER A 39 -0.05 -3.40 -12.76
N GLY A 40 -0.75 -3.49 -11.63
CA GLY A 40 -1.33 -4.73 -11.15
C GLY A 40 -2.61 -5.13 -11.87
N GLU A 41 -2.71 -6.42 -12.17
CA GLU A 41 -3.98 -7.02 -12.55
C GLU A 41 -4.74 -7.34 -11.26
N PHE A 42 -5.67 -6.45 -10.89
CA PHE A 42 -6.59 -6.64 -9.77
C PHE A 42 -8.03 -6.72 -10.28
N VAL A 43 -8.89 -7.36 -9.49
CA VAL A 43 -10.33 -7.16 -9.63
C VAL A 43 -10.69 -5.74 -9.16
N ALA A 44 -11.67 -5.12 -9.81
CA ALA A 44 -12.01 -3.71 -9.57
C ALA A 44 -12.25 -3.37 -8.09
N ASP A 45 -12.93 -4.25 -7.35
CA ASP A 45 -13.19 -4.06 -5.93
C ASP A 45 -11.92 -4.03 -5.07
N LEU A 46 -10.92 -4.83 -5.42
CA LEU A 46 -9.63 -4.84 -4.73
C LEU A 46 -8.81 -3.61 -5.12
N GLU A 47 -8.75 -3.30 -6.41
CA GLU A 47 -8.08 -2.12 -6.96
C GLU A 47 -8.57 -0.83 -6.28
N ASN A 48 -9.88 -0.63 -6.20
CA ASN A 48 -10.49 0.54 -5.57
C ASN A 48 -10.14 0.68 -4.09
N LYS A 49 -10.09 -0.44 -3.36
CA LYS A 49 -9.70 -0.44 -1.94
C LYS A 49 -8.21 -0.08 -1.79
N LEU A 50 -7.34 -0.65 -2.62
CA LEU A 50 -5.91 -0.34 -2.62
C LEU A 50 -5.67 1.13 -2.95
N LEU A 51 -6.30 1.66 -4.00
CA LEU A 51 -6.24 3.06 -4.39
C LEU A 51 -6.72 4.00 -3.28
N SER A 52 -7.82 3.66 -2.59
CA SER A 52 -8.33 4.47 -1.48
C SER A 52 -7.33 4.58 -0.33
N MET A 53 -6.60 3.50 -0.01
CA MET A 53 -5.59 3.52 1.04
C MET A 53 -4.30 4.19 0.57
N TRP A 54 -3.93 3.99 -0.69
CA TRP A 54 -2.79 4.67 -1.31
C TRP A 54 -2.98 6.18 -1.39
N GLY A 55 -4.19 6.67 -1.70
CA GLY A 55 -4.48 8.10 -1.73
C GLY A 55 -4.22 8.82 -0.42
N VAL A 56 -4.39 8.15 0.73
CA VAL A 56 -4.01 8.71 2.04
C VAL A 56 -2.49 8.87 2.16
N LEU A 57 -1.72 7.91 1.65
CA LEU A 57 -0.26 7.97 1.65
C LEU A 57 0.24 9.06 0.70
N GLU A 58 -0.37 9.16 -0.48
CA GLU A 58 -0.08 10.19 -1.48
C GLU A 58 -0.37 11.59 -0.91
N GLU A 59 -1.52 11.80 -0.26
CA GLU A 59 -1.89 13.08 0.34
C GLU A 59 -0.88 13.51 1.43
N SER A 60 -0.55 12.61 2.36
CA SER A 60 0.46 12.90 3.37
C SER A 60 1.83 13.20 2.76
N TYR A 61 2.23 12.47 1.70
CA TYR A 61 3.49 12.74 1.01
C TYR A 61 3.48 14.08 0.26
N ALA A 62 2.39 14.41 -0.44
CA ALA A 62 2.22 15.68 -1.12
C ALA A 62 2.26 16.86 -0.14
N PHE A 63 1.64 16.71 1.04
CA PHE A 63 1.70 17.72 2.09
C PHE A 63 3.12 17.91 2.65
N MET A 64 3.86 16.81 2.89
CA MET A 64 5.28 16.90 3.27
C MET A 64 6.11 17.68 2.25
N LEU A 65 5.92 17.40 0.96
CA LEU A 65 6.63 18.11 -0.11
C LEU A 65 6.24 19.58 -0.17
N TYR A 66 4.95 19.90 -0.03
CA TYR A 66 4.44 21.27 -0.04
C TYR A 66 5.03 22.10 1.12
N GLU A 67 5.16 21.49 2.29
CA GLU A 67 5.72 22.12 3.49
C GLU A 67 7.26 22.05 3.58
N GLU A 68 7.93 21.49 2.56
CA GLU A 68 9.39 21.25 2.55
C GLU A 68 9.89 20.48 3.78
N ARG A 69 9.12 19.49 4.25
CA ARG A 69 9.41 18.68 5.43
C ARG A 69 10.03 17.34 5.04
N ASP A 70 11.07 16.95 5.77
CA ASP A 70 11.70 15.63 5.63
C ASP A 70 10.92 14.49 6.31
N ASN A 71 10.01 14.82 7.24
CA ASN A 71 9.27 13.83 8.03
C ASN A 71 7.79 14.18 8.17
N LEU A 72 6.96 13.14 8.33
CA LEU A 72 5.54 13.26 8.68
C LEU A 72 5.38 13.88 10.06
N ASP A 73 4.38 14.76 10.22
CA ASP A 73 3.97 15.18 11.55
C ASP A 73 3.11 14.11 12.24
N SER A 74 2.73 14.34 13.50
CA SER A 74 2.01 13.34 14.29
C SER A 74 0.64 12.98 13.72
N GLU A 75 -0.02 13.90 13.01
CA GLU A 75 -1.34 13.66 12.45
C GLU A 75 -1.24 12.83 11.18
N ASP A 76 -0.36 13.25 10.26
CA ASP A 76 -0.07 12.53 9.02
C ASP A 76 0.51 11.14 9.28
N LEU A 77 1.42 11.03 10.26
CA LEU A 77 2.00 9.75 10.65
C LEU A 77 0.92 8.78 11.13
N ARG A 78 -0.07 9.26 11.89
CA ARG A 78 -1.19 8.43 12.37
C ARG A 78 -2.09 8.00 11.21
N ALA A 79 -2.42 8.90 10.30
CA ALA A 79 -3.25 8.60 9.13
C ALA A 79 -2.54 7.59 8.21
N THR A 80 -1.28 7.85 7.88
CA THR A 80 -0.39 6.99 7.10
C THR A 80 -0.25 5.60 7.72
N SER A 81 0.05 5.52 9.02
CA SER A 81 0.21 4.23 9.72
C SER A 81 -1.08 3.39 9.67
N LYS A 82 -2.23 4.04 9.86
CA LYS A 82 -3.54 3.37 9.78
C LYS A 82 -3.84 2.88 8.36
N ALA A 83 -3.53 3.68 7.34
CA ALA A 83 -3.71 3.29 5.94
C ALA A 83 -2.83 2.08 5.58
N LEU A 84 -1.56 2.07 6.01
CA LEU A 84 -0.64 0.94 5.80
C LEU A 84 -1.10 -0.32 6.52
N GLU A 85 -1.55 -0.21 7.77
CA GLU A 85 -2.07 -1.35 8.52
C GLU A 85 -3.29 -1.98 7.83
N ASN A 86 -4.23 -1.14 7.37
CA ASN A 86 -5.41 -1.60 6.64
C ASN A 86 -5.04 -2.24 5.29
N MET A 87 -4.06 -1.66 4.58
CA MET A 87 -3.59 -2.19 3.30
C MET A 87 -2.95 -3.56 3.49
N LYS A 88 -2.08 -3.73 4.51
CA LYS A 88 -1.51 -5.04 4.87
C LYS A 88 -2.60 -6.07 5.16
N LYS A 89 -3.60 -5.71 5.97
CA LYS A 89 -4.71 -6.62 6.32
C LYS A 89 -5.47 -7.06 5.07
N LEU A 90 -5.83 -6.12 4.19
CA LEU A 90 -6.53 -6.42 2.94
C LEU A 90 -5.74 -7.38 2.06
N ILE A 91 -4.44 -7.11 1.90
CA ILE A 91 -3.56 -7.94 1.10
C ILE A 91 -3.44 -9.35 1.68
N LEU A 92 -3.18 -9.48 2.98
CA LEU A 92 -3.03 -10.79 3.64
C LEU A 92 -4.29 -11.64 3.58
N VAL A 93 -5.47 -11.03 3.77
CA VAL A 93 -6.77 -11.70 3.59
C VAL A 93 -6.92 -12.18 2.15
N THR A 94 -6.62 -11.32 1.18
CA THR A 94 -6.72 -11.67 -0.25
C THR A 94 -5.79 -12.82 -0.62
N LEU A 95 -4.54 -12.82 -0.13
CA LEU A 95 -3.59 -13.91 -0.35
C LEU A 95 -4.12 -15.21 0.26
N THR A 96 -4.58 -15.19 1.51
CA THR A 96 -5.10 -16.38 2.22
C THR A 96 -6.33 -16.97 1.49
N ASP A 97 -7.27 -16.12 1.07
CA ASP A 97 -8.49 -16.54 0.37
C ASP A 97 -8.21 -17.19 -0.99
N ASN A 98 -7.09 -16.84 -1.63
CA ASN A 98 -6.68 -17.39 -2.93
C ASN A 98 -5.66 -18.53 -2.84
N GLU A 99 -5.04 -18.75 -1.68
CA GLU A 99 -4.16 -19.90 -1.41
C GLU A 99 -4.93 -21.14 -0.94
N THR A 100 -6.14 -20.98 -0.38
CA THR A 100 -6.92 -22.10 0.15
C THR A 100 -7.71 -22.80 -0.97
N PRO A 101 -7.49 -24.10 -1.24
CA PRO A 101 -8.34 -24.83 -2.18
C PRO A 101 -9.78 -24.86 -1.65
N LYS A 102 -10.74 -24.42 -2.46
CA LYS A 102 -12.17 -24.64 -2.19
C LYS A 102 -12.42 -26.15 -2.29
N ASN A 103 -12.41 -26.84 -1.15
CA ASN A 103 -12.88 -28.22 -1.01
C ASN A 103 -14.38 -28.34 -1.32
#